data_AF-A0A381ZV04-F1
#
_entry.id   AF-A0A381ZV04-F1
#
_cell.length_a   1.000
_cell.length_b   1.000
_cell.length_c   1.000
_cell.angle_alpha   90.00
_cell.angle_beta   90.00
_cell.angle_gamma   90.00
#
_symmetry.space_group_name_H-M   'P 1'
#
loop_
_entity.id
_entity.type
_entity.pdbx_description
1 polymer ?
#
loop_
_entity_poly.entity_id
_entity_poly.type
_entity_poly.pdbx_seq_one_letter_code
_entity_poly.pdbx_strand_id
1 'polypeptide(L)' 'MKLLNIKEGDYLPEMKVIGNNRKVYGGAKAVVYLSRKIWWARPIWALSHLPLIMNILDYIYEQIAKKRYCHGVCEI' A
#
# COMPACT_ATOMS: atom_id res chain seq x y z
N MET A 1 1.18 -16.59 -7.26
CA MET A 1 0.69 -15.67 -8.32
C MET A 1 -0.83 -15.70 -8.51
N LYS A 2 -1.52 -16.87 -8.54
CA LYS A 2 -3.00 -16.95 -8.70
C LYS A 2 -3.83 -16.01 -7.80
N LEU A 3 -3.44 -15.83 -6.53
CA LEU A 3 -4.20 -15.00 -5.58
C LEU A 3 -4.11 -13.48 -5.83
N LEU A 4 -3.03 -13.01 -6.46
CA LEU A 4 -2.89 -11.58 -6.80
C LEU A 4 -3.47 -11.27 -8.19
N ASN A 5 -3.76 -12.33 -8.97
CA ASN A 5 -4.24 -12.27 -10.35
C ASN A 5 -3.40 -11.29 -11.21
N ILE A 6 -2.08 -11.38 -11.09
CA ILE A 6 -1.13 -10.55 -11.86
C ILE A 6 -0.62 -11.40 -13.02
N LYS A 7 -0.77 -10.90 -14.25
CA LYS A 7 -0.17 -11.46 -15.47
C LYS A 7 1.16 -10.74 -15.77
N GLU A 8 2.04 -11.40 -16.50
CA GLU A 8 3.23 -10.73 -17.03
C GLU A 8 2.82 -9.58 -17.96
N GLY A 9 3.35 -8.38 -17.72
CA GLY A 9 2.98 -7.16 -18.44
C GLY A 9 1.82 -6.36 -17.84
N ASP A 10 1.16 -6.83 -16.77
CA ASP A 10 0.11 -6.05 -16.12
C ASP A 10 0.68 -4.80 -15.43
N TYR A 11 0.08 -3.65 -15.69
CA TYR A 11 0.36 -2.42 -14.95
C TYR A 11 -0.18 -2.55 -13.52
N LEU A 12 0.72 -2.51 -12.54
CA LEU A 12 0.39 -2.57 -11.12
C LEU A 12 0.41 -1.15 -10.53
N PRO A 13 -0.71 -0.42 -10.46
CA PRO A 13 -0.71 0.95 -9.95
C PRO A 13 -0.27 1.02 -8.48
N GLU A 14 -0.56 -0.03 -7.72
CA GLU A 14 -0.31 -0.12 -6.28
C GLU A 14 0.34 -1.44 -5.86
N MET A 15 1.00 -1.40 -4.71
CA MET A 15 1.52 -2.57 -4.01
C MET A 15 0.38 -3.43 -3.48
N LYS A 16 0.49 -4.74 -3.66
CA LYS A 16 -0.45 -5.72 -3.13
C LYS A 16 0.25 -6.73 -2.24
N VAL A 17 -0.32 -7.02 -1.09
CA VAL A 17 0.19 -7.97 -0.09
C VAL A 17 -0.86 -9.04 0.20
N ILE A 18 -0.47 -10.30 0.17
CA ILE A 18 -1.32 -11.41 0.62
C ILE A 18 -1.08 -11.60 2.12
N GLY A 19 -2.13 -11.42 2.92
CA GLY A 19 -2.09 -11.69 4.35
C GLY A 19 -2.29 -13.16 4.71
N ASN A 20 -2.15 -13.49 6.00
CA ASN A 20 -2.21 -14.87 6.48
C ASN A 20 -3.54 -15.59 6.15
N ASN A 21 -4.66 -14.86 6.01
CA ASN A 21 -5.98 -15.43 5.66
C ASN A 21 -6.24 -15.46 4.14
N ARG A 22 -5.19 -15.44 3.30
CA ARG A 22 -5.30 -15.30 1.84
C ARG A 22 -6.02 -14.03 1.38
N LYS A 23 -6.25 -13.08 2.30
CA LYS A 23 -6.81 -11.76 2.00
C LYS A 23 -5.76 -10.89 1.34
N VAL A 24 -6.11 -10.26 0.22
CA VAL A 24 -5.25 -9.31 -0.48
C VAL A 24 -5.48 -7.90 0.08
N TYR A 25 -4.41 -7.21 0.41
CA TYR A 25 -4.38 -5.80 0.80
C TYR A 25 -3.67 -5.02 -0.30
N GLY A 26 -4.29 -3.93 -0.77
CA GLY A 26 -3.70 -3.00 -1.74
C GLY A 26 -3.31 -1.68 -1.07
N GLY A 27 -2.38 -0.95 -1.69
CA GLY A 27 -2.09 0.44 -1.38
C GLY A 27 -1.70 0.71 0.08
N ALA A 28 -2.25 1.77 0.68
CA ALA A 28 -1.99 2.13 2.08
C ALA A 28 -2.41 1.02 3.06
N LYS A 29 -3.45 0.25 2.75
CA LYS A 29 -3.90 -0.88 3.59
C LYS A 29 -2.85 -2.00 3.63
N ALA A 30 -2.09 -2.19 2.55
CA ALA A 30 -0.96 -3.11 2.52
C ALA A 30 0.16 -2.66 3.46
N VAL A 31 0.48 -1.36 3.45
CA VAL A 31 1.47 -0.75 4.36
C VAL A 31 1.05 -0.94 5.81
N VAL A 32 -0.18 -0.59 6.16
CA VAL A 32 -0.73 -0.77 7.52
C VAL A 32 -0.71 -2.23 7.96
N TYR A 33 -1.05 -3.16 7.07
CA TYR A 33 -0.99 -4.59 7.36
C TYR A 33 0.45 -5.03 7.71
N LEU A 34 1.45 -4.53 6.99
CA LEU A 34 2.86 -4.80 7.26
C LEU A 34 3.35 -4.11 8.53
N SER A 35 2.90 -2.88 8.80
CA SER A 35 3.23 -2.11 10.01
C SER A 35 2.86 -2.86 11.29
N ARG A 36 1.83 -3.72 11.27
CA ARG A 36 1.50 -4.60 12.40
C ARG A 36 2.59 -5.62 12.72
N LYS A 37 3.34 -6.09 11.71
CA LYS A 37 4.37 -7.12 11.84
C LYS A 37 5.74 -6.56 12.21
N ILE A 38 5.98 -5.28 11.92
CA ILE A 38 7.27 -4.61 12.15
C ILE A 38 7.18 -3.84 13.47
N TRP A 39 7.99 -4.21 14.45
CA TRP A 39 7.87 -3.72 15.83
C TRP A 39 7.91 -2.18 15.95
N TRP A 40 8.79 -1.50 15.21
CA TRP A 40 8.90 -0.03 15.20
C TRP A 40 7.79 0.67 14.41
N ALA A 41 7.11 -0.04 13.50
CA ALA A 41 6.03 0.52 12.68
C ALA A 41 4.63 0.26 13.28
N ARG A 42 4.52 -0.53 14.36
CA ARG A 42 3.28 -0.74 15.13
C ARG A 42 2.51 0.54 15.49
N PRO A 43 3.13 1.69 15.84
CA PRO A 43 2.37 2.93 16.07
C PRO A 43 1.55 3.38 14.85
N ILE A 44 2.06 3.19 13.63
CA ILE A 44 1.32 3.51 12.38
C ILE A 44 0.07 2.65 12.28
N TRP A 45 0.20 1.35 12.59
CA TRP A 45 -0.95 0.44 12.64
C TRP A 45 -1.98 0.86 13.70
N ALA A 46 -1.55 1.30 14.88
CA ALA A 46 -2.47 1.79 15.91
C ALA A 46 -3.25 3.02 15.42
N LEU A 47 -2.55 4.04 14.88
CA LEU A 47 -3.16 5.27 14.36
C LEU A 47 -4.13 5.01 13.20
N SER A 48 -3.85 3.99 12.38
CA SER A 48 -4.68 3.60 11.23
C SER A 48 -6.09 3.08 11.58
N HIS A 49 -6.40 2.83 12.85
CA HIS A 49 -7.76 2.45 13.24
C HIS A 49 -8.75 3.61 13.08
N LEU A 50 -8.26 4.85 13.05
CA LEU A 50 -9.09 6.02 12.81
C LEU A 50 -9.35 6.17 11.30
N PRO A 51 -10.62 6.24 10.85
CA PRO A 51 -10.94 6.34 9.42
C PRO A 51 -10.34 7.59 8.77
N LEU A 52 -10.21 8.69 9.53
CA LEU A 52 -9.54 9.91 9.07
C LEU A 52 -8.07 9.67 8.71
N ILE A 53 -7.35 8.93 9.56
CA ILE A 53 -5.93 8.62 9.34
C ILE A 53 -5.78 7.71 8.13
N MET A 54 -6.68 6.75 7.93
CA MET A 54 -6.64 5.92 6.72
C MET A 54 -6.82 6.72 5.44
N ASN A 55 -7.74 7.69 5.40
CA ASN A 55 -7.90 8.54 4.23
C ASN A 55 -6.63 9.35 3.92
N ILE A 56 -5.97 9.87 4.96
CA ILE A 56 -4.69 10.59 4.83
C ILE A 56 -3.60 9.65 4.29
N LEU A 57 -3.48 8.44 4.86
CA LEU A 57 -2.50 7.46 4.41
C LEU A 57 -2.75 7.00 2.97
N ASP A 58 -4.02 6.85 2.57
CA ASP A 58 -4.39 6.47 1.20
C ASP A 58 -4.01 7.58 0.20
N TYR A 59 -4.30 8.83 0.53
CA TYR A 59 -3.91 9.98 -0.28
C TYR A 59 -2.38 10.09 -0.42
N ILE A 60 -1.64 10.01 0.69
CA ILE A 60 -0.17 10.06 0.66
C ILE A 60 0.37 8.90 -0.19
N TYR A 61 -0.18 7.70 0.00
CA TYR A 61 0.23 6.52 -0.76
C TYR A 61 -0.01 6.71 -2.25
N GLU A 62 -1.17 7.22 -2.66
CA GLU A 62 -1.51 7.44 -4.07
C GLU A 62 -0.55 8.44 -4.73
N GLN A 63 -0.19 9.52 -4.03
CA GLN A 63 0.75 10.51 -4.54
C GLN A 63 2.16 9.93 -4.71
N ILE A 64 2.61 9.08 -3.78
CA ILE A 64 3.87 8.36 -3.91
C ILE A 64 3.79 7.34 -5.05
N ALA A 65 2.69 6.58 -5.15
CA ALA A 65 2.50 5.54 -6.15
C ALA A 65 2.47 6.10 -7.57
N LYS A 66 1.86 7.27 -7.77
CA LYS A 66 1.91 8.01 -9.05
C LYS A 66 3.34 8.43 -9.40
N LYS A 67 4.11 8.89 -8.41
CA LYS A 67 5.48 9.40 -8.60
C LYS A 67 6.56 8.32 -8.60
N ARG A 68 6.26 7.05 -8.28
CA ARG A 68 7.29 6.01 -8.10
C ARG A 68 8.04 5.61 -9.37
N TYR A 69 7.48 5.90 -10.54
CA TYR A 69 8.15 5.67 -11.83
C TYR A 69 8.95 6.90 -12.30
N CYS A 70 8.92 7.99 -11.53
CA CYS A 70 9.55 9.25 -11.84
C CYS A 70 10.93 9.33 -11.18
N HIS A 71 12.00 9.02 -11.92
CA HIS A 71 13.39 9.20 -11.45
C HIS A 71 13.90 10.65 -11.64
N GLY A 72 13.06 11.67 -11.44
CA GLY A 72 13.47 13.06 -11.66
C GLY A 72 12.31 14.04 -11.66
N VAL A 73 11.81 14.39 -12.85
CA VAL A 73 10.67 15.29 -13.04
C VAL A 73 9.57 14.50 -13.73
N CYS A 74 8.41 14.39 -13.09
CA CYS A 74 7.19 13.98 -13.77
C CYS A 74 6.34 15.22 -13.97
N GLU A 75 6.06 15.55 -15.23
CA GLU A 75 5.01 16.49 -15.57
C GLU A 75 3.68 15.92 -15.07
N ILE A 76 2.93 16.78 -14.39
CA ILE A 76 1.62 16.50 -13.81
C ILE A 76 0.56 16.88 -14.84
#